data_AF-A0A0N8PT70-F1
#
_entry.id   AF-A0A0N8PT70-F1
#
_cell.length_a   1.000
_cell.length_b   1.000
_cell.length_c   1.000
_cell.angle_alpha   90.00
_cell.angle_beta   90.00
_cell.angle_gamma   90.00
#
_symmetry.space_group_name_H-M   'P 1'
#
loop_
_entity.id
_entity.type
_entity.pdbx_description
1 polymer ?
#
loop_
_entity_poly.entity_id
_entity_poly.type
_entity_poly.pdbx_seq_one_letter_code
_entity_poly.pdbx_strand_id
1 'polypeptide(L)'
;MPIPKKDINTNVIQITSNETVEEVLMWLPADRTARAFCYVVLAVEAGRYIVVPWIEIEQIAARMRQDVSSMRIAGLDGLPPPVTAIERYGVSIHWAREECDRQPGKRLVVVTNGVVVGLLTGEKLDAETLPADPFASIPKRQVLQDIEIGTGASTATPMPERPGQQVG
;
A
#
# COMPACT_ATOMS: atom_id res chain seq x y z
N MET A 1 -24.68 6.97 -12.21
CA MET A 1 -24.01 7.58 -11.03
C MET A 1 -22.58 7.05 -10.97
N PRO A 2 -21.59 7.91 -10.66
CA PRO A 2 -20.19 7.51 -10.53
C PRO A 2 -20.00 6.57 -9.34
N ILE A 3 -18.85 5.91 -9.26
CA ILE A 3 -18.52 4.98 -8.16
C ILE A 3 -18.46 5.76 -6.83
N PRO A 4 -19.33 5.46 -5.85
CA PRO A 4 -19.33 6.14 -4.57
C PRO A 4 -18.04 5.85 -3.77
N LYS A 5 -17.53 6.84 -3.02
CA LYS A 5 -16.30 6.62 -2.21
C LYS A 5 -16.44 5.47 -1.21
N LYS A 6 -17.62 5.31 -0.63
CA LYS A 6 -17.92 4.24 0.35
C LYS A 6 -17.82 2.82 -0.23
N ASP A 7 -17.91 2.68 -1.54
CA ASP A 7 -17.78 1.40 -2.23
C ASP A 7 -16.32 1.10 -2.60
N ILE A 8 -15.41 2.08 -2.47
CA ILE A 8 -13.99 1.95 -2.80
C ILE A 8 -13.24 1.52 -1.53
N ASN A 9 -12.59 0.37 -1.59
CA ASN A 9 -11.64 -0.04 -0.56
C ASN A 9 -10.36 0.79 -0.70
N THR A 10 -10.04 1.55 0.34
CA THR A 10 -8.86 2.42 0.42
C THR A 10 -7.73 1.82 1.24
N ASN A 11 -7.86 0.58 1.72
CA ASN A 11 -6.77 -0.16 2.37
C ASN A 11 -5.80 -0.69 1.32
N VAL A 12 -5.15 0.23 0.62
CA VAL A 12 -4.23 -0.02 -0.48
C VAL A 12 -2.91 0.68 -0.23
N ILE A 13 -1.83 0.06 -0.71
CA ILE A 13 -0.55 0.71 -0.91
C ILE A 13 -0.16 0.53 -2.38
N GLN A 14 0.22 1.64 -3.01
CA GLN A 14 0.71 1.62 -4.38
C GLN A 14 2.24 1.53 -4.36
N ILE A 15 2.79 0.63 -5.17
CA ILE A 15 4.23 0.40 -5.28
C ILE A 15 4.67 0.45 -6.74
N THR A 16 5.96 0.65 -6.99
CA THR A 16 6.59 0.43 -8.30
C THR A 16 7.18 -0.99 -8.39
N SER A 17 7.86 -1.31 -9.49
CA SER A 17 8.46 -2.62 -9.71
C SER A 17 9.77 -2.85 -8.94
N ASN A 18 10.27 -1.85 -8.21
CA ASN A 18 11.61 -1.86 -7.62
C ASN A 18 11.59 -2.21 -6.14
N GLU A 19 10.45 -2.07 -5.50
CA GLU A 19 10.24 -2.25 -4.07
C GLU A 19 10.37 -3.72 -3.69
N THR A 20 11.14 -3.94 -2.64
CA THR A 20 11.34 -5.24 -2.01
C THR A 20 10.22 -5.59 -1.03
N VAL A 21 10.10 -6.87 -0.69
CA VAL A 21 9.14 -7.35 0.32
C VAL A 21 9.37 -6.64 1.66
N GLU A 22 10.62 -6.48 2.09
CA GLU A 22 10.96 -5.78 3.33
C GLU A 22 10.55 -4.29 3.30
N GLU A 23 10.85 -3.57 2.22
CA GLU A 23 10.49 -2.16 2.08
C GLU A 23 8.98 -1.93 2.18
N VAL A 24 8.21 -2.77 1.48
CA VAL A 24 6.75 -2.70 1.51
C VAL A 24 6.19 -3.12 2.87
N LEU A 25 6.78 -4.13 3.51
CA LEU A 25 6.41 -4.54 4.86
C LEU A 25 6.57 -3.39 5.88
N MET A 26 7.58 -2.53 5.72
CA MET A 26 7.77 -1.36 6.58
C MET A 26 6.70 -0.29 6.42
N TRP A 27 5.97 -0.25 5.30
CA TRP A 27 4.89 0.72 5.06
C TRP A 27 3.54 0.24 5.56
N LEU A 28 3.41 -1.06 5.80
CA LEU A 28 2.16 -1.70 6.20
C LEU A 28 1.84 -1.48 7.68
N PRO A 29 0.56 -1.64 8.07
CA PRO A 29 0.17 -1.63 9.47
C PRO A 29 0.99 -2.62 10.31
N ALA A 30 1.34 -2.19 11.53
CA ALA A 30 2.01 -3.07 12.50
C ALA A 30 1.08 -4.22 12.93
N ASP A 31 -0.21 -3.92 13.08
CA ASP A 31 -1.26 -4.90 13.32
C ASP A 31 -1.29 -5.92 12.17
N ARG A 32 -1.15 -7.19 12.53
CA ARG A 32 -1.06 -8.27 11.55
C ARG A 32 -2.35 -8.48 10.78
N THR A 33 -3.49 -8.40 11.45
CA THR A 33 -4.79 -8.63 10.81
C THR A 33 -5.09 -7.52 9.81
N ALA A 34 -4.87 -6.26 10.20
CA ALA A 34 -5.00 -5.12 9.31
C ALA A 34 -4.02 -5.20 8.13
N ARG A 35 -2.78 -5.61 8.39
CA ARG A 35 -1.75 -5.81 7.36
C ARG A 35 -2.13 -6.89 6.36
N ALA A 36 -2.55 -8.06 6.83
CA ALA A 36 -2.90 -9.21 6.00
C ALA A 36 -3.94 -8.85 4.91
N PHE A 37 -4.84 -7.91 5.22
CA PHE A 37 -5.91 -7.47 4.32
C PHE A 37 -5.63 -6.13 3.63
N CYS A 38 -4.42 -5.60 3.76
CA CYS A 38 -3.97 -4.47 2.96
C CYS A 38 -3.60 -4.95 1.56
N TYR A 39 -4.05 -4.24 0.53
CA TYR A 39 -3.78 -4.59 -0.86
C TYR A 39 -2.55 -3.85 -1.38
N VAL A 40 -1.63 -4.60 -1.96
CA VAL A 40 -0.52 -4.05 -2.75
C VAL A 40 -1.00 -3.88 -4.19
N VAL A 41 -0.86 -2.66 -4.72
CA VAL A 41 -1.21 -2.29 -6.10
C VAL A 41 0.09 -1.95 -6.84
N LEU A 42 0.54 -2.90 -7.67
CA LEU A 42 1.74 -2.76 -8.49
C LEU A 42 1.33 -2.35 -9.91
N ALA A 43 1.82 -1.20 -10.37
CA ALA A 43 1.65 -0.79 -11.77
C ALA A 43 2.58 -1.62 -12.68
N VAL A 44 2.02 -2.21 -13.74
CA VAL A 44 2.78 -3.06 -14.68
C VAL A 44 2.90 -2.40 -16.05
N GLU A 45 1.75 -1.95 -16.59
CA GLU A 45 1.64 -1.24 -17.86
C GLU A 45 0.54 -0.17 -17.73
N ALA A 46 0.39 0.70 -18.73
CA ALA A 46 -0.61 1.77 -18.70
C ALA A 46 -2.03 1.20 -18.48
N GLY A 47 -2.62 1.49 -17.32
CA GLY A 47 -3.96 1.03 -16.94
C GLY A 47 -4.05 -0.44 -16.49
N ARG A 48 -2.92 -1.14 -16.33
CA ARG A 48 -2.84 -2.53 -15.87
C ARG A 48 -2.05 -2.64 -14.57
N TYR A 49 -2.61 -3.38 -13.62
CA TYR A 49 -2.08 -3.47 -12.27
C TYR A 49 -2.11 -4.91 -11.76
N ILE A 50 -1.08 -5.33 -11.04
CA ILE A 50 -1.17 -6.53 -10.20
C ILE A 50 -1.71 -6.08 -8.85
N VAL A 51 -2.79 -6.72 -8.41
CA VAL A 51 -3.47 -6.41 -7.14
C VAL A 51 -3.48 -7.66 -6.29
N VAL A 52 -2.80 -7.60 -5.16
CA VAL A 52 -2.57 -8.75 -4.28
C VAL A 52 -2.73 -8.31 -2.82
N PRO A 53 -3.59 -8.96 -2.01
CA PRO A 53 -3.63 -8.71 -0.58
C PRO A 53 -2.33 -9.22 0.05
N TRP A 54 -1.85 -8.56 1.10
CA TRP A 54 -0.58 -8.91 1.73
C TRP A 54 -0.53 -10.37 2.20
N ILE A 55 -1.67 -10.92 2.62
CA ILE A 55 -1.75 -12.34 3.02
C ILE A 55 -1.39 -13.31 1.89
N GLU A 56 -1.64 -12.95 0.62
CA GLU A 56 -1.21 -13.76 -0.51
C GLU A 56 0.31 -13.68 -0.72
N ILE A 57 0.92 -12.52 -0.46
CA ILE A 57 2.38 -12.36 -0.46
C ILE A 57 3.01 -13.20 0.66
N GLU A 58 2.42 -13.20 1.86
CA GLU A 58 2.84 -14.08 2.97
C GLU A 58 2.76 -15.56 2.55
N GLN A 59 1.68 -15.96 1.87
CA GLN A 59 1.53 -17.34 1.40
C GLN A 59 2.55 -17.70 0.30
N ILE A 60 2.84 -16.79 -0.63
CA ILE A 60 3.88 -16.98 -1.65
C ILE A 60 5.24 -17.18 -0.97
N ALA A 61 5.61 -16.29 -0.04
CA ALA A 61 6.84 -16.38 0.73
C ALA A 61 6.95 -17.73 1.47
N ALA A 62 5.89 -18.15 2.14
CA ALA A 62 5.83 -19.42 2.86
C ALA A 62 6.05 -20.64 1.93
N ARG A 63 5.56 -20.58 0.68
CA ARG A 63 5.74 -21.66 -0.31
C ARG A 63 7.16 -21.73 -0.85
N MET A 64 7.86 -20.60 -0.97
CA MET A 64 9.22 -20.54 -1.52
C MET A 64 10.28 -21.15 -0.59
N ARG A 65 9.97 -21.33 0.71
CA ARG A 65 10.86 -21.95 1.72
C ARG A 65 12.27 -21.34 1.79
N GLN A 66 12.40 -20.08 1.40
CA GLN A 66 13.64 -19.30 1.46
C GLN A 66 13.31 -17.88 1.95
N ASP A 67 14.34 -17.14 2.35
CA ASP A 67 14.17 -15.73 2.68
C ASP A 67 13.91 -14.92 1.41
N VAL A 68 12.75 -14.26 1.35
CA VAL A 68 12.32 -13.42 0.22
C VAL A 68 12.30 -11.93 0.57
N SER A 69 12.76 -11.54 1.77
CA SER A 69 12.73 -10.17 2.28
C SER A 69 13.36 -9.15 1.30
N SER A 70 14.52 -9.50 0.76
CA SER A 70 15.26 -8.68 -0.22
C SER A 70 14.79 -8.84 -1.67
N MET A 71 13.84 -9.73 -1.95
CA MET A 71 13.30 -9.91 -3.30
C MET A 71 12.33 -8.77 -3.63
N ARG A 72 12.38 -8.32 -4.88
CA ARG A 72 11.37 -7.39 -5.42
C ARG A 72 10.02 -8.07 -5.48
N ILE A 73 8.96 -7.40 -5.04
CA ILE A 73 7.60 -7.96 -5.10
C ILE A 73 7.26 -8.35 -6.53
N ALA A 74 7.58 -7.49 -7.51
CA ALA A 74 7.33 -7.75 -8.93
C ALA A 74 8.03 -9.03 -9.48
N GLY A 75 9.04 -9.55 -8.78
CA GLY A 75 9.77 -10.76 -9.17
C GLY A 75 9.33 -12.02 -8.42
N LEU A 76 8.32 -11.94 -7.55
CA LEU A 76 7.80 -13.11 -6.84
C LEU A 76 7.05 -14.04 -7.80
N ASP A 77 7.40 -15.32 -7.76
CA ASP A 77 6.67 -16.34 -8.50
C ASP A 77 5.31 -16.63 -7.84
N GLY A 78 4.27 -16.78 -8.65
CA GLY A 78 2.90 -16.99 -8.18
C GLY A 78 2.07 -15.73 -7.90
N LEU A 79 2.52 -14.55 -8.34
CA LEU A 79 1.68 -13.36 -8.35
C LEU A 79 0.43 -13.53 -9.25
N PRO A 80 -0.71 -12.93 -8.89
CA PRO A 80 -1.91 -13.02 -9.70
C PRO A 80 -1.76 -12.27 -11.04
N PRO A 81 -2.53 -12.64 -12.09
CA PRO A 81 -2.52 -11.92 -13.35
C PRO A 81 -2.94 -10.44 -13.19
N PRO A 82 -2.43 -9.53 -14.06
CA PRO A 82 -2.79 -8.12 -13.97
C PRO A 82 -4.26 -7.86 -14.28
N VAL A 83 -4.90 -7.03 -13.45
CA VAL A 83 -6.26 -6.50 -13.63
C VAL A 83 -6.25 -5.13 -14.30
N THR A 84 -7.41 -4.67 -14.76
CA THR A 84 -7.58 -3.33 -15.34
C THR A 84 -7.92 -2.27 -14.29
N ALA A 85 -7.67 -1.01 -14.64
CA ALA A 85 -8.18 0.14 -13.92
C ALA A 85 -9.37 0.80 -14.64
N ILE A 86 -10.25 1.43 -13.86
CA ILE A 86 -11.39 2.19 -14.36
C ILE A 86 -11.44 3.59 -13.75
N GLU A 87 -11.85 4.56 -14.56
CA GLU A 87 -12.07 5.93 -14.10
C GLU A 87 -13.33 6.04 -13.26
N ARG A 88 -13.17 6.55 -12.04
CA ARG A 88 -14.23 6.63 -11.03
C ARG A 88 -15.49 7.36 -11.52
N TYR A 89 -15.27 8.41 -12.32
CA TYR A 89 -16.33 9.28 -12.84
C TYR A 89 -16.77 8.90 -14.26
N GLY A 90 -16.10 7.94 -14.91
CA GLY A 90 -16.37 7.53 -16.29
C GLY A 90 -17.44 6.44 -16.43
N VAL A 91 -17.74 5.69 -15.36
CA VAL A 91 -18.65 4.53 -15.42
C VAL A 91 -19.65 4.50 -14.26
N SER A 92 -20.67 3.64 -14.39
CA SER A 92 -21.62 3.39 -13.31
C SER A 92 -21.11 2.35 -12.32
N ILE A 93 -21.54 2.44 -11.05
CA ILE A 93 -21.20 1.42 -10.03
C ILE A 93 -21.68 0.01 -10.41
N HIS A 94 -22.84 -0.13 -11.07
CA HIS A 94 -23.35 -1.43 -11.48
C HIS A 94 -22.41 -2.09 -12.49
N TRP A 95 -22.07 -1.33 -13.53
CA TRP A 95 -21.12 -1.78 -14.55
C TRP A 95 -19.73 -2.07 -13.95
N ALA A 96 -19.26 -1.21 -13.04
CA ALA A 96 -17.98 -1.42 -12.37
C ALA A 96 -17.95 -2.71 -11.53
N ARG A 97 -19.07 -3.10 -10.91
CA ARG A 97 -19.19 -4.36 -10.17
C ARG A 97 -19.21 -5.57 -11.11
N GLU A 98 -19.96 -5.49 -12.21
CA GLU A 98 -19.92 -6.55 -13.23
C GLU A 98 -18.51 -6.75 -13.79
N GLU A 99 -17.81 -5.65 -14.06
CA GLU A 99 -16.44 -5.70 -14.55
C GLU A 99 -15.50 -6.28 -13.48
N CYS A 100 -15.66 -5.85 -12.23
CA CYS A 100 -14.94 -6.41 -11.09
C CYS A 100 -15.11 -7.93 -10.98
N ASP A 101 -16.31 -8.47 -11.20
CA ASP A 101 -16.57 -9.92 -11.19
C ASP A 101 -15.90 -10.69 -12.34
N ARG A 102 -15.56 -10.01 -13.45
CA ARG A 102 -14.83 -10.60 -14.59
C ARG A 102 -13.31 -10.57 -14.41
N GLN A 103 -12.81 -9.75 -13.48
CA GLN A 103 -11.37 -9.62 -13.26
C GLN A 103 -10.82 -10.78 -12.39
N PRO A 104 -9.55 -11.16 -12.58
CA PRO A 104 -8.82 -12.05 -11.68
C PRO A 104 -8.97 -11.65 -10.21
N GLY A 105 -9.28 -12.62 -9.34
CA GLY A 105 -9.47 -12.39 -7.90
C GLY A 105 -10.66 -11.47 -7.55
N LYS A 106 -11.52 -11.14 -8.52
CA LYS A 106 -12.61 -10.17 -8.38
C LYS A 106 -12.14 -8.81 -7.90
N ARG A 107 -11.02 -8.32 -8.46
CA ARG A 107 -10.36 -7.06 -8.08
C ARG A 107 -10.36 -6.10 -9.27
N LEU A 108 -10.75 -4.86 -9.04
CA LEU A 108 -10.72 -3.81 -10.06
C LEU A 108 -10.13 -2.53 -9.48
N VAL A 109 -9.08 -2.00 -10.12
CA VAL A 109 -8.44 -0.77 -9.66
C VAL A 109 -9.32 0.42 -10.02
N VAL A 110 -9.53 1.32 -9.07
CA VAL A 110 -10.26 2.57 -9.30
C VAL A 110 -9.27 3.71 -9.36
N VAL A 111 -9.32 4.49 -10.43
CA VAL A 111 -8.48 5.68 -10.63
C VAL A 111 -9.32 6.95 -10.70
N THR A 112 -8.67 8.09 -10.49
CA THR A 112 -9.21 9.42 -10.76
C THR A 112 -8.12 10.24 -11.42
N ASN A 113 -8.35 10.66 -12.67
CA ASN A 113 -7.35 11.32 -13.52
C ASN A 113 -6.04 10.51 -13.61
N GLY A 114 -6.17 9.19 -13.78
CA GLY A 114 -5.04 8.26 -13.85
C GLY A 114 -4.33 7.96 -12.52
N VAL A 115 -4.74 8.58 -11.40
CA VAL A 115 -4.19 8.30 -10.07
C VAL A 115 -5.01 7.23 -9.36
N VAL A 116 -4.37 6.21 -8.80
CA VAL A 116 -5.06 5.16 -8.03
C VAL A 116 -5.68 5.77 -6.77
N VAL A 117 -6.98 5.56 -6.59
CA VAL A 117 -7.72 6.01 -5.39
C VAL A 117 -8.19 4.85 -4.51
N GLY A 118 -8.06 3.62 -4.98
CA GLY A 118 -8.42 2.41 -4.24
C GLY A 118 -8.81 1.26 -5.17
N LEU A 119 -9.52 0.28 -4.64
CA LEU A 119 -10.04 -0.83 -5.42
C LEU A 119 -11.53 -1.10 -5.16
N LEU A 120 -12.21 -1.68 -6.15
CA LEU A 120 -13.39 -2.49 -5.91
C LEU A 120 -12.96 -3.93 -5.74
N THR A 121 -13.54 -4.62 -4.76
CA THR A 121 -13.34 -6.05 -4.59
C THR A 121 -14.64 -6.73 -4.19
N GLY A 122 -14.91 -7.89 -4.82
CA GLY A 122 -15.96 -8.81 -4.41
C GLY A 122 -15.49 -9.86 -3.40
N GLU A 123 -14.22 -9.80 -3.00
CA GLU A 123 -13.58 -10.76 -2.11
C GLU A 123 -14.02 -10.54 -0.66
N LYS A 124 -14.49 -11.61 -0.02
CA LYS A 124 -14.69 -11.66 1.43
C LYS A 124 -13.46 -12.29 2.03
N LEU A 125 -12.58 -11.46 2.56
CA LEU A 125 -11.41 -11.91 3.30
C LEU A 125 -11.83 -12.28 4.72
N ASP A 126 -11.59 -13.52 5.12
CA ASP A 126 -11.91 -14.03 6.45
C ASP A 126 -10.67 -13.96 7.35
N ALA A 127 -10.86 -13.40 8.56
CA ALA A 127 -9.82 -13.20 9.56
C ALA A 127 -9.73 -14.36 10.57
N GLU A 128 -10.67 -15.29 10.57
CA GLU A 128 -10.81 -16.26 11.66
C GLU A 128 -9.66 -17.28 11.73
N THR A 129 -8.85 -17.44 10.68
CA THR A 129 -7.63 -18.27 10.72
C THR A 129 -6.53 -17.73 9.81
N LEU A 130 -5.80 -16.71 10.26
CA LEU A 130 -4.56 -16.32 9.60
C LEU A 130 -3.47 -17.39 9.84
N PRO A 131 -2.75 -17.87 8.80
CA PRO A 131 -1.61 -18.79 8.92
C PRO A 131 -0.47 -18.18 9.75
N ALA A 132 0.63 -18.90 9.98
CA ALA A 132 1.81 -18.29 10.62
C ALA A 132 2.36 -17.12 9.80
N ASP A 133 2.82 -16.05 10.48
CA ASP A 133 3.43 -14.87 9.83
C ASP A 133 4.86 -15.22 9.38
N PRO A 134 5.14 -15.31 8.06
CA PRO A 134 6.48 -15.64 7.57
C PRO A 134 7.49 -14.50 7.80
N PHE A 135 7.02 -13.30 8.17
CA PHE A 135 7.84 -12.10 8.35
C PHE A 135 7.91 -11.64 9.81
N ALA A 136 7.48 -12.47 10.77
CA ALA A 136 7.46 -12.12 12.19
C ALA A 136 8.83 -11.67 12.75
N SER A 137 9.93 -12.17 12.17
CA SER A 137 11.30 -11.85 12.57
C SER A 137 11.85 -10.56 11.97
N ILE A 138 11.17 -9.94 11.00
CA ILE A 138 11.63 -8.70 10.36
C ILE A 138 11.27 -7.51 11.27
N PRO A 139 12.25 -6.66 11.66
CA PRO A 139 11.97 -5.49 12.49
C PRO A 139 10.97 -4.55 11.81
N LYS A 140 9.80 -4.34 12.43
CA LYS A 140 8.79 -3.39 11.93
C LYS A 140 9.16 -2.00 12.40
N ARG A 141 9.31 -1.05 11.48
CA ARG A 141 9.42 0.38 11.85
C ARG A 141 8.04 0.85 12.29
N GLN A 142 7.91 1.37 13.51
CA GLN A 142 6.71 2.10 13.93
C GLN A 142 6.60 3.34 13.04
N VAL A 143 5.71 3.32 12.04
CA VAL A 143 5.32 4.54 11.37
C VAL A 143 4.48 5.32 12.39
N LEU A 144 5.02 6.45 12.86
CA LEU A 144 4.28 7.40 13.70
C LEU A 144 2.97 7.77 12.99
N GLN A 145 1.85 7.31 13.54
CA GLN A 145 0.60 8.03 13.45
C GLN A 145 0.74 9.26 14.34
N ASP A 146 1.26 10.36 13.82
CA ASP A 146 1.03 11.73 14.30
C ASP A 146 1.70 12.71 13.35
N ILE A 147 0.98 13.12 12.31
CA ILE A 147 1.18 14.45 11.72
C ILE A 147 0.05 15.30 12.30
N GLU A 148 0.19 15.69 13.56
CA GLU A 148 -0.40 16.96 13.99
C GLU A 148 0.30 18.05 13.19
N ILE A 149 -0.49 18.78 12.40
CA ILE A 149 -0.04 20.00 11.73
C ILE A 149 0.20 21.03 12.84
N GLY A 150 1.39 20.97 13.42
CA GLY A 150 1.91 21.91 14.39
C GLY A 150 2.08 23.27 13.73
N THR A 151 1.11 24.14 13.96
CA THR A 151 1.18 25.55 13.63
C THR A 151 2.33 26.18 14.40
N GLY A 152 3.32 26.68 13.66
CA GLY A 152 4.17 27.82 14.00
C GLY A 152 4.79 27.90 15.40
N ALA A 153 6.08 27.60 15.48
CA ALA A 153 6.98 28.36 16.36
C ALA A 153 8.37 28.43 15.71
N SER A 154 8.62 29.52 14.99
CA SER A 154 9.98 29.95 14.61
C SER A 154 10.83 30.07 15.87
N THR A 155 11.76 29.14 16.05
CA THR A 155 12.88 29.32 16.98
C THR A 155 13.84 30.33 16.37
N ALA A 156 13.63 31.60 16.71
CA ALA A 156 14.63 32.63 16.57
C ALA A 156 15.88 32.20 17.36
N THR A 157 16.97 31.95 16.66
CA THR A 157 18.28 31.69 17.25
C THR A 157 18.86 33.02 17.73
N PRO A 158 19.17 33.24 19.02
CA PRO A 158 19.98 34.38 19.41
C PRO A 158 21.43 34.08 19.06
N MET A 159 22.06 35.01 18.33
CA MET A 159 23.50 35.00 18.06
C MET A 159 24.31 34.99 19.36
N PRO A 160 25.46 34.30 19.42
CA PRO A 160 26.42 34.48 20.51
C PRO A 160 27.18 35.81 20.32
N GLU A 161 27.08 36.70 21.30
CA GLU A 161 27.94 37.88 21.43
C GLU A 161 29.40 37.44 21.62
N ARG A 162 30.32 37.98 20.82
CA ARG A 162 31.77 37.76 20.98
C ARG A 162 32.31 38.62 22.12
N PRO A 163 33.18 38.10 22.98
CA PRO A 163 33.85 38.89 24.01
C PRO A 163 35.10 39.60 23.45
N GLY A 164 35.21 40.90 23.75
CA GLY A 164 36.49 41.60 23.93
C GLY A 164 37.15 42.18 22.68
N GLN A 165 37.07 43.51 22.54
CA GLN A 165 38.26 44.30 22.18
C GLN A 165 38.15 45.72 22.73
N GLN A 166 38.83 45.91 23.86
CA GLN A 166 39.25 47.18 24.43
C GLN A 166 40.54 47.60 23.71
N VAL A 167 40.59 48.80 23.13
CA VAL A 167 41.84 49.59 22.94
C VAL A 167 41.51 50.98 22.40
N GLY A 168 42.04 52.01 23.05
CA GLY A 168 42.29 53.35 22.50
C GLY A 168 41.36 54.45 22.96
#